data_AF-A0A3B9MPP9-F1
#
_entry.id   AF-A0A3B9MPP9-F1
#
_cell.length_a   1.000
_cell.length_b   1.000
_cell.length_c   1.000
_cell.angle_alpha   90.00
_cell.angle_beta   90.00
_cell.angle_gamma   90.00
#
_symmetry.space_group_name_H-M   'P 1'
#
loop_
_entity.id
_entity.type
_entity.pdbx_description
1 polymer ?
#
loop_
_entity_poly.entity_id
_entity_poly.type
_entity_poly.pdbx_seq_one_letter_code
_entity_poly.pdbx_strand_id
1 'polypeptide(L)'
;AAVTIFLQLIIGATLRHSATWDKPLPTDLLLTHIAGAVAVTLLLGSASLMILRRHRGETFLTRPAQIALSLLVVQLFLGVAAYLTRVASPNDPQPLNPMVGVTVAHVACGALVFATTIVLTLRAFKVLRSHASSFEFVTAER
;
A
#
# COMPACT_ATOMS: atom_id res chain seq x y z
N ALA A 1 1.17 -4.33 -8.55
CA ALA A 1 1.09 -3.69 -7.21
C ALA A 1 1.11 -2.16 -7.28
N ALA A 2 2.16 -1.51 -7.79
CA ALA A 2 2.27 -0.05 -7.77
C ALA A 2 1.06 0.70 -8.36
N VAL A 3 0.63 0.34 -9.58
CA VAL A 3 -0.56 0.94 -10.22
C VAL A 3 -1.83 0.73 -9.38
N THR A 4 -2.04 -0.48 -8.87
CA THR A 4 -3.18 -0.81 -8.00
C THR A 4 -3.17 0.04 -6.73
N ILE A 5 -2.02 0.24 -6.11
CA ILE A 5 -1.88 1.09 -4.92
C ILE A 5 -2.14 2.56 -5.26
N PHE A 6 -1.67 3.04 -6.41
CA PHE A 6 -1.96 4.41 -6.86
C PHE A 6 -3.46 4.65 -7.04
N LEU A 7 -4.16 3.72 -7.72
CA LEU A 7 -5.62 3.77 -7.83
C LEU A 7 -6.30 3.70 -6.46
N GLN A 8 -5.80 2.86 -5.55
CA GLN A 8 -6.31 2.75 -4.19
C GLN A 8 -6.19 4.06 -3.40
N LEU A 9 -5.08 4.80 -3.57
CA LEU A 9 -4.89 6.12 -2.96
C LEU A 9 -5.89 7.14 -3.51
N ILE A 10 -6.16 7.11 -4.82
CA ILE A 10 -7.18 7.97 -5.45
C ILE A 10 -8.55 7.64 -4.87
N ILE A 11 -8.96 6.37 -4.86
CA ILE A 11 -10.26 5.96 -4.33
C ILE A 11 -10.41 6.35 -2.86
N GLY A 12 -9.38 6.13 -2.03
CA GLY A 12 -9.39 6.54 -0.62
C GLY A 12 -9.45 8.05 -0.43
N ALA A 13 -8.80 8.82 -1.32
CA ALA A 13 -8.91 10.27 -1.34
C ALA A 13 -10.31 10.74 -1.77
N THR A 14 -10.91 10.11 -2.77
CA THR A 14 -12.28 10.43 -3.19
C THR A 14 -13.27 10.11 -2.06
N LEU A 15 -13.12 8.97 -1.40
CA LEU A 15 -14.01 8.54 -0.30
C LEU A 15 -14.02 9.53 0.87
N ARG A 16 -12.87 10.13 1.23
CA ARG A 16 -12.82 11.13 2.31
C ARG A 16 -13.38 12.50 1.92
N HIS A 17 -13.36 12.85 0.63
CA HIS A 17 -13.86 14.14 0.15
C HIS A 17 -15.32 14.07 -0.33
N SER A 18 -15.87 12.87 -0.52
CA SER A 18 -17.25 12.67 -0.97
C SER A 18 -18.29 12.76 0.14
N ALA A 19 -17.89 12.76 1.41
CA ALA A 19 -18.79 12.87 2.56
C ALA A 19 -18.24 13.79 3.64
N THR A 20 -19.14 14.52 4.29
CA THR A 20 -18.87 15.19 5.57
C THR A 20 -18.80 14.15 6.69
N TRP A 21 -18.15 14.49 7.82
CA TRP A 21 -17.87 13.54 8.90
C TRP A 21 -19.14 12.94 9.54
N ASP A 22 -20.21 13.72 9.59
CA ASP A 22 -21.53 13.44 10.18
C ASP A 22 -22.44 12.60 9.27
N LYS A 23 -22.17 12.56 7.96
CA LYS A 23 -22.97 11.80 6.99
C LYS A 23 -22.41 10.39 6.76
N PRO A 24 -23.21 9.40 6.36
CA PRO A 24 -22.68 8.10 5.95
C PRO A 24 -21.74 8.22 4.75
N LEU A 25 -20.74 7.36 4.68
CA LEU A 25 -19.88 7.24 3.50
C LEU A 25 -20.69 6.68 2.32
N PRO A 26 -20.40 7.08 1.07
CA PRO A 26 -20.99 6.44 -0.10
C PRO A 26 -20.62 4.95 -0.12
N THR A 27 -21.63 4.08 -0.12
CA THR A 27 -21.45 2.64 0.05
C THR A 27 -20.69 2.01 -1.11
N ASP A 28 -20.94 2.49 -2.32
CA ASP A 28 -20.27 2.09 -3.55
C ASP A 28 -18.76 2.43 -3.53
N LEU A 29 -18.40 3.65 -3.14
CA LEU A 29 -16.98 4.02 -2.99
C LEU A 29 -16.31 3.26 -1.85
N LEU A 30 -17.01 3.05 -0.73
CA LEU A 30 -16.46 2.28 0.40
C LEU A 30 -16.18 0.83 0.00
N LEU A 31 -17.14 0.16 -0.64
CA LEU A 31 -16.96 -1.21 -1.12
C LEU A 31 -15.85 -1.30 -2.18
N THR A 32 -15.78 -0.32 -3.08
CA THR A 32 -14.71 -0.23 -4.08
C THR A 32 -13.34 -0.08 -3.41
N HIS A 33 -13.25 0.75 -2.36
CA HIS A 33 -12.03 0.92 -1.59
C HIS A 33 -11.64 -0.38 -0.85
N ILE A 34 -12.59 -1.10 -0.25
CA ILE A 34 -12.31 -2.37 0.42
C ILE A 34 -11.83 -3.43 -0.59
N ALA A 35 -12.51 -3.54 -1.73
CA ALA A 35 -12.11 -4.46 -2.81
C ALA A 35 -10.70 -4.14 -3.32
N GLY A 36 -10.39 -2.86 -3.51
CA GLY A 36 -9.06 -2.41 -3.88
C GLY A 36 -8.00 -2.70 -2.80
N ALA A 37 -8.34 -2.61 -1.51
CA ALA A 37 -7.45 -2.98 -0.42
C ALA A 37 -7.11 -4.49 -0.42
N VAL A 38 -8.09 -5.34 -0.73
CA VAL A 38 -7.88 -6.78 -0.95
C VAL A 38 -6.94 -7.01 -2.13
N ALA A 39 -7.17 -6.34 -3.26
CA ALA A 39 -6.32 -6.45 -4.44
C ALA A 39 -4.87 -5.98 -4.16
N VAL A 40 -4.70 -4.87 -3.44
CA VAL A 40 -3.38 -4.40 -2.97
C VAL A 40 -2.72 -5.45 -2.10
N THR A 41 -3.45 -6.04 -1.15
CA THR A 41 -2.92 -7.05 -0.22
C THR A 41 -2.42 -8.27 -0.97
N LEU A 42 -3.20 -8.79 -1.92
CA LEU A 42 -2.81 -9.94 -2.73
C LEU A 42 -1.59 -9.63 -3.60
N LEU A 43 -1.59 -8.50 -4.32
CA LEU A 43 -0.53 -8.17 -5.26
C LEU A 43 0.79 -7.76 -4.58
N LEU A 44 0.74 -6.86 -3.60
CA LEU A 44 1.94 -6.44 -2.86
C LEU A 44 2.44 -7.55 -1.95
N GLY A 45 1.51 -8.26 -1.29
CA GLY A 45 1.82 -9.38 -0.40
C GLY A 45 2.52 -10.50 -1.15
N SER A 46 1.95 -10.98 -2.26
CA SER A 46 2.56 -12.03 -3.08
C SER A 46 3.91 -11.61 -3.66
N ALA A 47 4.04 -10.39 -4.19
CA ALA A 47 5.30 -9.88 -4.73
C ALA A 47 6.39 -9.79 -3.65
N SER A 48 6.06 -9.26 -2.47
CA SER A 48 7.00 -9.14 -1.37
C SER A 48 7.41 -10.50 -0.83
N LEU A 49 6.45 -11.42 -0.63
CA LEU A 49 6.74 -12.79 -0.20
C LEU A 49 7.58 -13.55 -1.22
N MET A 50 7.34 -13.35 -2.52
CA MET A 50 8.15 -13.93 -3.58
C MET A 50 9.60 -13.46 -3.49
N ILE A 51 9.82 -12.15 -3.31
CA ILE A 51 11.16 -11.59 -3.12
C ILE A 51 11.84 -12.16 -1.87
N LEU A 52 11.13 -12.22 -0.74
CA LEU A 52 11.65 -12.78 0.51
C LEU A 52 11.92 -14.28 0.46
N ARG A 53 11.32 -15.01 -0.46
CA ARG A 53 11.59 -16.45 -0.66
C ARG A 53 12.71 -16.70 -1.66
N ARG A 54 12.72 -15.99 -2.79
CA ARG A 54 13.64 -16.23 -3.91
C ARG A 54 14.95 -15.46 -3.84
N HIS A 55 14.99 -14.35 -3.10
CA HIS A 55 16.15 -13.46 -3.04
C HIS A 55 16.65 -13.26 -1.60
N ARG A 56 16.60 -14.30 -0.75
CA ARG A 56 16.92 -14.23 0.68
C ARG A 56 18.27 -13.59 1.02
N GLY A 57 19.30 -13.80 0.19
CA GLY A 57 20.63 -13.20 0.36
C GLY A 57 20.73 -11.74 -0.08
N GLU A 58 19.80 -11.25 -0.91
CA GLU A 58 19.86 -9.92 -1.52
C GLU A 58 19.13 -8.89 -0.67
N THR A 59 19.82 -8.38 0.36
CA THR A 59 19.27 -7.36 1.28
C THR A 59 18.79 -6.09 0.56
N PHE A 60 19.32 -5.82 -0.62
CA PHE A 60 18.88 -4.74 -1.51
C PHE A 60 17.39 -4.87 -1.89
N LEU A 61 16.88 -6.10 -2.05
CA LEU A 61 15.49 -6.41 -2.36
C LEU A 61 14.67 -6.81 -1.12
N THR A 62 15.26 -7.56 -0.18
CA THR A 62 14.49 -8.12 0.95
C THR A 62 14.11 -7.08 2.00
N ARG A 63 14.98 -6.11 2.30
CA ARG A 63 14.65 -5.02 3.24
C ARG A 63 13.43 -4.20 2.80
N PRO A 64 13.36 -3.65 1.58
CA PRO A 64 12.16 -2.93 1.15
C PRO A 64 10.92 -3.84 1.08
N ALA A 65 11.06 -5.13 0.77
CA ALA A 65 9.93 -6.07 0.82
C ALA A 65 9.40 -6.30 2.25
N GLN A 66 10.28 -6.39 3.26
CA GLN A 66 9.89 -6.49 4.68
C GLN A 66 9.18 -5.21 5.16
N ILE A 67 9.72 -4.04 4.80
CA ILE A 67 9.12 -2.75 5.11
C ILE A 67 7.73 -2.64 4.47
N ALA A 68 7.61 -3.01 3.18
CA ALA A 68 6.34 -2.98 2.47
C ALA A 68 5.27 -3.87 3.11
N LEU A 69 5.63 -5.10 3.53
CA LEU A 69 4.70 -5.99 4.25
C LEU A 69 4.30 -5.43 5.62
N SER A 70 5.25 -4.88 6.37
CA SER A 70 4.99 -4.31 7.69
C SER A 70 4.05 -3.11 7.59
N LEU A 71 4.33 -2.19 6.66
CA LEU A 71 3.49 -1.03 6.38
C LEU A 71 2.10 -1.45 5.87
N LEU A 72 2.00 -2.48 5.02
CA LEU A 72 0.71 -3.01 4.55
C LEU A 72 -0.16 -3.51 5.71
N VAL A 73 0.42 -4.24 6.67
CA VAL A 73 -0.30 -4.71 7.85
C VAL A 73 -0.80 -3.53 8.68
N VAL A 74 0.08 -2.56 8.97
CA VAL A 74 -0.29 -1.33 9.69
C VAL A 74 -1.39 -0.56 8.95
N GLN A 75 -1.29 -0.44 7.63
CA GLN A 75 -2.28 0.24 6.79
C GLN A 75 -3.67 -0.36 6.92
N LEU A 76 -3.78 -1.70 6.94
CA LEU A 76 -5.05 -2.41 7.07
C LEU A 76 -5.68 -2.14 8.43
N PHE A 77 -4.91 -2.22 9.51
CA PHE A 77 -5.41 -1.89 10.85
C PHE A 77 -5.85 -0.42 10.97
N LEU A 78 -5.05 0.50 10.43
CA LEU A 78 -5.41 1.92 10.40
C LEU A 78 -6.68 2.18 9.59
N GLY A 79 -6.93 1.44 8.51
CA GLY A 79 -8.14 1.59 7.70
C GLY A 79 -9.40 1.17 8.46
N VAL A 80 -9.34 0.03 9.16
CA VAL A 80 -10.42 -0.41 10.05
C VAL A 80 -10.63 0.60 11.19
N ALA A 81 -9.56 1.04 11.84
CA ALA A 81 -9.64 2.02 12.92
C ALA A 81 -10.23 3.37 12.45
N ALA A 82 -9.90 3.82 11.24
CA ALA A 82 -10.47 5.04 10.66
C ALA A 82 -11.99 4.92 10.47
N TYR A 83 -12.47 3.76 10.02
CA TYR A 83 -13.90 3.48 9.93
C TYR A 83 -14.58 3.46 11.30
N LEU A 84 -14.01 2.74 12.27
CA LEU A 84 -14.58 2.61 13.62
C LEU A 84 -14.68 3.95 14.35
N THR A 85 -13.61 4.75 14.32
CA THR A 85 -13.58 6.08 14.96
C THR A 85 -14.60 7.04 14.34
N ARG A 86 -14.84 6.93 13.04
CA ARG A 86 -15.88 7.70 12.34
C ARG A 86 -17.29 7.29 12.75
N VAL A 87 -17.59 6.00 12.78
CA VAL A 87 -18.93 5.48 13.15
C VAL A 87 -19.27 5.75 14.62
N ALA A 88 -18.26 5.91 15.49
CA ALA A 88 -18.46 6.26 16.89
C ALA A 88 -18.81 7.74 17.15
N SER A 89 -18.71 8.62 16.15
CA SER A 89 -18.83 10.08 16.31
C SER A 89 -19.90 10.77 15.41
N PRO A 90 -21.09 10.18 15.13
CA PRO A 90 -21.95 10.61 14.03
C PRO A 90 -22.70 11.94 14.23
N ASN A 91 -22.64 12.58 15.41
CA ASN A 91 -23.35 13.83 15.70
C ASN A 91 -22.49 14.85 16.46
N ASP A 92 -21.18 14.66 16.48
CA ASP A 92 -20.30 15.60 17.15
C ASP A 92 -20.21 16.91 16.35
N PRO A 93 -20.04 18.06 17.03
CA PRO A 93 -19.94 19.38 16.37
C PRO A 93 -18.83 19.45 15.32
N GLN A 94 -17.81 18.59 15.46
CA GLN A 94 -16.66 18.49 14.58
C GLN A 94 -16.00 17.10 14.69
N PRO A 95 -15.13 16.73 13.75
CA PRO A 95 -14.24 15.58 13.86
C PRO A 95 -13.49 15.53 15.20
N LEU A 96 -13.68 14.47 15.98
CA LEU A 96 -12.90 14.27 17.20
C LEU A 96 -11.44 13.93 16.88
N ASN A 97 -10.53 14.30 17.78
CA ASN A 97 -9.08 14.07 17.63
C ASN A 97 -8.71 12.63 17.25
N PRO A 98 -9.34 11.56 17.79
CA PRO A 98 -9.05 10.19 17.36
C PRO A 98 -9.36 9.92 15.89
N MET A 99 -10.50 10.41 15.38
CA MET A 99 -10.89 10.24 13.98
C MET A 99 -9.89 10.94 13.06
N VAL A 100 -9.51 12.18 13.40
CA VAL A 100 -8.52 12.95 12.64
C VAL A 100 -7.16 12.26 12.65
N GLY A 101 -6.64 11.92 13.83
CA GLY A 101 -5.33 11.31 13.99
C GLY A 101 -5.20 9.98 13.26
N VAL A 102 -6.18 9.09 13.41
CA VAL A 102 -6.16 7.77 12.74
C VAL A 102 -6.30 7.92 11.23
N THR A 103 -7.16 8.83 10.74
CA THR A 103 -7.32 9.06 9.30
C THR A 103 -6.04 9.63 8.68
N VAL A 104 -5.39 10.60 9.33
CA VAL A 104 -4.12 11.17 8.87
C VAL A 104 -3.02 10.11 8.87
N ALA A 105 -2.92 9.31 9.95
CA ALA A 105 -1.97 8.21 10.02
C ALA A 105 -2.19 7.19 8.90
N HIS A 106 -3.45 6.84 8.60
CA HIS A 106 -3.81 5.95 7.51
C HIS A 106 -3.38 6.51 6.14
N VAL A 107 -3.61 7.80 5.88
CA VAL A 107 -3.20 8.43 4.62
C VAL A 107 -1.67 8.47 4.48
N ALA A 108 -0.97 8.87 5.54
CA ALA A 108 0.49 8.92 5.55
C ALA A 108 1.12 7.52 5.36
N CYS A 109 0.62 6.52 6.08
CA CYS A 109 1.06 5.14 5.92
C CYS A 109 0.77 4.62 4.50
N GLY A 110 -0.37 4.97 3.91
CA GLY A 110 -0.69 4.63 2.51
C GLY A 110 0.32 5.21 1.52
N ALA A 111 0.76 6.45 1.73
CA ALA A 111 1.83 7.06 0.93
C ALA A 111 3.17 6.34 1.09
N LEU A 112 3.52 5.91 2.32
CA LEU A 112 4.73 5.13 2.58
C LEU A 112 4.69 3.75 1.92
N VAL A 113 3.53 3.07 1.94
CA VAL A 113 3.32 1.80 1.22
C VAL A 113 3.58 1.99 -0.28
N PHE A 114 3.05 3.07 -0.86
CA PHE A 114 3.25 3.38 -2.29
C PHE A 114 4.72 3.68 -2.61
N ALA A 115 5.36 4.57 -1.85
CA ALA A 115 6.77 4.91 -2.03
C ALA A 115 7.68 3.68 -1.91
N THR A 116 7.46 2.85 -0.90
CA THR A 116 8.23 1.61 -0.71
C THR A 116 8.01 0.64 -1.87
N THR A 117 6.79 0.55 -2.41
CA THR A 117 6.49 -0.28 -3.58
C THR A 117 7.18 0.23 -4.85
N ILE A 118 7.28 1.54 -5.05
CA ILE A 118 8.06 2.12 -6.15
C ILE A 118 9.54 1.73 -6.01
N VAL A 119 10.13 1.93 -4.81
CA VAL A 119 11.52 1.54 -4.55
C VAL A 119 11.73 0.05 -4.84
N LEU A 120 10.86 -0.82 -4.32
CA LEU A 120 10.94 -2.26 -4.55
C LEU A 120 10.87 -2.61 -6.04
N THR A 121 9.97 -1.95 -6.77
CA THR A 121 9.80 -2.14 -8.23
C THR A 121 11.07 -1.75 -8.98
N LEU A 122 11.61 -0.55 -8.74
CA LEU A 122 12.82 -0.07 -9.40
C LEU A 122 14.04 -0.95 -9.08
N ARG A 123 14.18 -1.37 -7.82
CA ARG A 123 15.28 -2.25 -7.41
C ARG A 123 15.17 -3.63 -8.05
N ALA A 124 13.97 -4.19 -8.14
CA ALA A 124 13.74 -5.47 -8.83
C ALA A 124 14.11 -5.38 -10.31
N PHE A 125 13.72 -4.31 -11.01
CA PHE A 125 14.11 -4.10 -12.42
C PHE A 125 15.63 -3.96 -12.58
N LYS A 126 16.30 -3.27 -11.67
CA LYS A 126 17.77 -3.14 -11.71
C LYS A 126 18.46 -4.49 -11.58
N VAL A 127 18.04 -5.31 -10.61
CA VAL A 127 18.61 -6.66 -10.39
C VAL A 127 18.30 -7.59 -11.56
N LEU A 128 17.08 -7.57 -12.11
CA LEU A 128 16.73 -8.43 -13.25
C LEU A 128 17.50 -8.05 -14.52
N ARG A 129 17.69 -6.75 -14.79
CA ARG A 129 18.49 -6.28 -15.92
C ARG A 129 19.97 -6.65 -15.79
N SER A 130 20.55 -6.54 -14.59
CA SER A 130 21.96 -6.89 -14.39
C SER A 130 22.24 -8.36 -14.70
N HIS A 131 21.33 -9.27 -14.32
CA HIS A 131 21.47 -10.69 -14.63
C HIS A 131 21.39 -10.98 -16.14
N ALA A 132 20.53 -10.27 -16.88
CA ALA A 132 20.42 -10.42 -18.33
C ALA A 132 21.71 -9.98 -19.05
N SER A 133 22.28 -8.82 -18.67
CA SER A 133 23.53 -8.34 -19.27
C SER A 133 24.74 -9.24 -18.94
N SER A 134 24.80 -9.81 -17.73
CA SER A 134 25.85 -10.77 -17.38
C SER A 134 25.76 -12.06 -18.21
N PHE A 135 24.56 -12.53 -18.51
CA PHE A 135 24.36 -13.72 -19.34
C PHE A 135 24.79 -13.47 -20.80
N GLU A 136 24.41 -12.32 -21.37
CA GLU A 136 24.78 -11.92 -22.74
C GLU A 136 26.29 -11.84 -22.93
N PHE A 137 27.02 -11.26 -21.96
CA PHE A 137 28.48 -11.20 -21.98
C PHE A 137 29.13 -12.59 -22.00
N VAL A 138 28.67 -13.51 -21.14
CA VAL A 138 29.20 -14.89 -21.08
C VAL A 138 28.93 -15.66 -22.38
N THR A 139 27.80 -15.43 -23.05
CA THR A 139 27.51 -16.07 -24.34
C THR A 139 28.31 -15.47 -25.51
N ALA A 140 28.69 -14.20 -25.45
CA ALA A 140 29.46 -13.54 -26.50
C ALA A 140 30.96 -13.91 -26.48
N GLU A 141 31.49 -14.37 -25.34
CA GLU A 141 32.87 -14.84 -25.18
C GLU A 141 33.06 -16.35 -25.49
N ARG A 142 32.01 -17.06 -25.94
CA ARG A 142 32.07 -18.46 -26.38
C ARG A 142 31.97 -18.58 -27.89
#